data_AF-A0A8D0CKL4-F1
#
_entry.id   AF-A0A8D0CKL4-F1
#
_cell.length_a   1.000
_cell.length_b   1.000
_cell.length_c   1.000
_cell.angle_alpha   90.00
_cell.angle_beta   90.00
_cell.angle_gamma   90.00
#
_symmetry.space_group_name_H-M   'P 1'
#
loop_
_entity.id
_entity.type
_entity.pdbx_description
1 polymer ?
#
loop_
_entity_poly.entity_id
_entity_poly.type
_entity_poly.pdbx_seq_one_letter_code
_entity_poly.pdbx_strand_id
1 'polypeptide(L)'
;MYAAHHFSVHGPKLTPTDIIVPGKPLRDHRVTLGAGHEGCFRTRLGELNKHRAPRMQVSQKTLLGASQTLTELLNRDAVQVELIPEKKGLFLKHVEYQITSRRFRASVCRRYSDFDVFHELLLQRFPYRMVPALPPKQMLKGVLAAVSEREFIEGRRRALRRFINLVAQHPVLSEDELLKTFLTFGGSDVQHKLREAFRRSGDEFTTCKIAGQAKEYLPPDAQGQFASSRELIHNILNLFHGLRDRAERMAARSKGNATDLLMFGRELSTVGSDAWPVPPLALASSNWGTLRHSLKGLSVEFALLADRAAQQGRREEDDVVEKLDFFLDLLRSYKDLSERPWHQQILQKHTNARKQTVNNMIQPRDPVSVEQLKSRIAQQEDAILTAELRCHFSLLCLHQETQLVFKYLQMTAHILGALINSQIQGHREMSEVWNDLHPKLSCLFGSSNGTSSTRTPAGEHPTPVTLVPN
;
A
#
# COMPACT_ATOMS: atom_id res chain seq x y z
N MET A 1 -23.15 -19.40 45.06
CA MET A 1 -24.28 -19.40 44.10
C MET A 1 -24.03 -18.34 43.05
N TYR A 2 -23.59 -18.74 41.85
CA TYR A 2 -24.13 -18.30 40.55
C TYR A 2 -23.38 -19.09 39.47
N ALA A 3 -24.16 -19.72 38.60
CA ALA A 3 -23.79 -20.85 37.77
C ALA A 3 -23.19 -20.42 36.42
N ALA A 4 -22.18 -21.17 35.96
CA ALA A 4 -21.66 -21.11 34.61
C ALA A 4 -22.56 -21.93 33.66
N HIS A 5 -23.15 -21.28 32.66
CA HIS A 5 -23.86 -21.95 31.59
C HIS A 5 -22.89 -22.49 30.54
N HIS A 6 -22.70 -23.81 30.54
CA HIS A 6 -22.17 -24.57 29.41
C HIS A 6 -23.25 -24.67 28.31
N PHE A 7 -22.95 -24.18 27.11
CA PHE A 7 -23.67 -24.57 25.90
C PHE A 7 -22.86 -25.65 25.16
N SER A 8 -23.45 -26.83 25.05
CA SER A 8 -22.99 -27.97 24.27
C SER A 8 -23.59 -27.87 22.86
N VAL A 9 -22.76 -27.94 21.82
CA VAL A 9 -23.22 -28.15 20.44
C VAL A 9 -22.50 -29.37 19.89
N HIS A 10 -23.30 -30.39 19.56
CA HIS A 10 -22.88 -31.65 18.97
C HIS A 10 -22.27 -31.45 17.57
N GLY A 11 -21.02 -31.87 17.40
CA GLY A 11 -20.42 -32.20 16.11
C GLY A 11 -20.19 -33.72 15.99
N PRO A 12 -20.23 -34.31 14.78
CA PRO A 12 -20.10 -35.75 14.59
C PRO A 12 -18.67 -36.24 14.85
N LYS A 13 -18.57 -37.40 15.50
CA LYS A 13 -17.32 -38.11 15.82
C LYS A 13 -16.67 -38.67 14.55
N LEU A 14 -15.38 -38.42 14.37
CA LEU A 14 -14.48 -39.19 13.50
C LEU A 14 -13.34 -39.75 14.37
N THR A 15 -13.11 -41.06 14.28
CA THR A 15 -12.05 -41.79 14.98
C THR A 15 -10.82 -42.00 14.08
N PRO A 16 -9.64 -42.30 14.66
CA PRO A 16 -8.34 -41.92 14.12
C PRO A 16 -7.60 -43.06 13.41
N THR A 17 -6.72 -42.72 12.46
CA THR A 17 -5.62 -43.60 12.05
C THR A 17 -4.36 -42.77 11.73
N ASP A 18 -3.41 -42.90 12.66
CA ASP A 18 -1.96 -42.97 12.54
C ASP A 18 -1.15 -41.92 11.76
N ILE A 19 -0.41 -41.13 12.56
CA ILE A 19 0.83 -40.45 12.19
C ILE A 19 1.99 -41.25 12.82
N ILE A 20 2.95 -41.73 12.02
CA ILE A 20 4.38 -41.78 12.39
C ILE A 20 5.24 -41.45 11.14
N VAL A 21 6.27 -40.63 11.36
CA VAL A 21 7.26 -39.95 10.48
C VAL A 21 8.68 -40.48 10.89
N PRO A 22 9.88 -40.15 10.33
CA PRO A 22 10.44 -39.87 8.98
C PRO A 22 11.71 -40.73 8.60
N GLY A 23 12.30 -40.55 7.39
CA GLY A 23 13.75 -40.77 7.15
C GLY A 23 14.24 -40.94 5.68
N LYS A 24 15.13 -40.04 5.19
CA LYS A 24 15.85 -39.99 3.87
C LYS A 24 16.95 -41.08 3.72
N PRO A 25 17.75 -41.23 2.60
CA PRO A 25 17.87 -40.46 1.35
C PRO A 25 17.92 -41.27 0.01
N LEU A 26 17.89 -40.53 -1.11
CA LEU A 26 18.09 -40.96 -2.51
C LEU A 26 19.53 -41.40 -2.82
N ARG A 27 19.68 -42.41 -3.70
CA ARG A 27 20.87 -42.65 -4.53
C ARG A 27 20.50 -42.94 -5.98
N ASP A 28 21.28 -42.29 -6.85
CA ASP A 28 21.62 -42.52 -8.26
C ASP A 28 20.96 -43.67 -9.02
N HIS A 29 20.59 -43.42 -10.29
CA HIS A 29 21.12 -44.17 -11.44
C HIS A 29 21.13 -43.29 -12.70
N ARG A 30 22.35 -43.02 -13.19
CA ARG A 30 22.66 -42.64 -14.58
C ARG A 30 22.39 -43.83 -15.51
N VAL A 31 21.76 -43.62 -16.67
CA VAL A 31 22.15 -44.26 -17.95
C VAL A 31 21.89 -43.30 -19.11
N THR A 32 22.80 -43.38 -20.08
CA THR A 32 23.20 -42.45 -21.13
C THR A 32 22.57 -42.71 -22.50
N LEU A 33 22.47 -41.64 -23.30
CA LEU A 33 22.69 -41.50 -24.77
C LEU A 33 21.94 -42.35 -25.80
N GLY A 34 21.37 -41.65 -26.79
CA GLY A 34 21.09 -42.16 -28.13
C GLY A 34 20.68 -41.02 -29.08
N ALA A 35 21.58 -40.62 -29.97
CA ALA A 35 21.38 -39.62 -31.02
C ALA A 35 20.68 -40.22 -32.27
N GLY A 36 19.99 -39.40 -33.05
CA GLY A 36 19.46 -39.77 -34.36
C GLY A 36 18.80 -38.58 -35.08
N HIS A 37 19.09 -38.43 -36.36
CA HIS A 37 19.02 -37.23 -37.19
C HIS A 37 17.91 -37.34 -38.26
N GLU A 38 17.57 -36.21 -38.91
CA GLU A 38 16.79 -36.05 -40.16
C GLU A 38 15.23 -36.16 -40.07
N GLY A 39 14.42 -35.38 -40.80
CA GLY A 39 14.70 -34.52 -41.94
C GLY A 39 13.54 -33.57 -42.29
N CYS A 40 13.88 -32.67 -43.22
CA CYS A 40 13.05 -31.63 -43.83
C CYS A 40 12.07 -32.21 -44.85
N PHE A 41 10.81 -31.77 -44.86
CA PHE A 41 10.00 -31.73 -46.08
C PHE A 41 9.26 -30.39 -46.20
N ARG A 42 9.48 -29.77 -47.35
CA ARG A 42 8.89 -28.54 -47.84
C ARG A 42 7.91 -28.92 -48.95
N THR A 43 6.69 -28.40 -48.92
CA THR A 43 5.87 -28.26 -50.13
C THR A 43 5.07 -26.96 -50.05
N ARG A 44 5.26 -26.14 -51.09
CA ARG A 44 4.47 -24.94 -51.44
C ARG A 44 3.67 -25.24 -52.71
N LEU A 45 2.70 -24.34 -52.97
CA LEU A 45 1.82 -24.12 -54.13
C LEU A 45 0.42 -24.71 -53.93
N GLY A 46 -0.69 -23.99 -54.08
CA GLY A 46 -1.03 -22.59 -54.39
C GLY A 46 -2.56 -22.52 -54.25
N GLU A 47 -3.20 -21.41 -53.88
CA GLU A 47 -3.84 -20.52 -54.86
C GLU A 47 -4.47 -19.27 -54.22
N LEU A 48 -4.25 -18.15 -54.91
CA LEU A 48 -5.15 -17.00 -55.17
C LEU A 48 -5.67 -16.11 -54.04
N ASN A 49 -4.96 -14.98 -53.93
CA ASN A 49 -5.40 -13.68 -53.43
C ASN A 49 -6.82 -13.27 -53.85
N LYS A 50 -7.58 -12.76 -52.88
CA LYS A 50 -8.46 -11.59 -53.08
C LYS A 50 -8.10 -10.51 -52.07
N HIS A 51 -7.88 -9.31 -52.62
CA HIS A 51 -7.35 -8.13 -51.98
C HIS A 51 -8.10 -7.72 -50.70
N ARG A 52 -7.39 -7.70 -49.57
CA ARG A 52 -7.79 -6.95 -48.38
C ARG A 52 -7.01 -5.65 -48.39
N ALA A 53 -7.72 -4.52 -48.55
CA ALA A 53 -7.15 -3.19 -48.43
C ALA A 53 -6.36 -3.05 -47.11
N PRO A 54 -5.23 -2.33 -47.09
CA PRO A 54 -4.44 -2.20 -45.88
C PRO A 54 -5.24 -1.38 -44.87
N ARG A 55 -5.77 -2.06 -43.85
CA ARG A 55 -6.26 -1.43 -42.63
C ARG A 55 -5.08 -0.63 -42.08
N MET A 56 -5.13 0.69 -42.16
CA MET A 56 -4.14 1.57 -41.52
C MET A 56 -3.99 1.10 -40.08
N GLN A 57 -2.85 0.47 -39.76
CA GLN A 57 -2.43 0.26 -38.39
C GLN A 57 -2.14 1.63 -37.82
N VAL A 58 -3.18 2.29 -37.32
CA VAL A 58 -3.01 3.35 -36.33
C VAL A 58 -2.33 2.67 -35.16
N SER A 59 -1.07 3.05 -34.96
CA SER A 59 -0.17 2.52 -33.93
C SER A 59 -0.92 2.36 -32.60
N GLN A 60 -0.96 1.12 -32.13
CA GLN A 60 -1.56 0.62 -30.89
C GLN A 60 -0.89 1.17 -29.61
N LYS A 61 -0.25 2.35 -29.70
CA LYS A 61 0.52 3.02 -28.64
C LYS A 61 -0.32 3.93 -27.73
N THR A 62 -1.61 4.12 -28.01
CA THR A 62 -2.49 5.06 -27.28
C THR A 62 -3.65 4.39 -26.55
N LEU A 63 -3.62 3.06 -26.38
CA LEU A 63 -4.41 2.41 -25.33
C LEU A 63 -3.51 2.27 -24.12
N LEU A 64 -3.90 2.87 -23.00
CA LEU A 64 -3.17 2.84 -21.73
C LEU A 64 -2.50 1.50 -21.44
N GLY A 65 -1.19 1.44 -21.70
CA GLY A 65 -0.24 0.61 -21.00
C GLY A 65 -0.53 -0.89 -20.97
N ALA A 66 -1.03 -1.54 -22.02
CA ALA A 66 -1.04 -3.01 -22.06
C ALA A 66 0.36 -3.63 -21.79
N SER A 67 1.43 -2.84 -21.92
CA SER A 67 2.81 -3.24 -21.65
C SER A 67 3.42 -2.74 -20.32
N GLN A 68 2.75 -1.88 -19.54
CA GLN A 68 3.40 -1.24 -18.38
C GLN A 68 3.30 -2.11 -17.12
N THR A 69 4.45 -2.46 -16.56
CA THR A 69 4.59 -3.23 -15.31
C THR A 69 4.34 -2.36 -14.06
N LEU A 70 4.01 -2.98 -12.91
CA LEU A 70 3.88 -2.26 -11.63
C LEU A 70 5.17 -1.48 -11.31
N THR A 71 6.33 -2.09 -11.56
CA THR A 71 7.65 -1.48 -11.33
C THR A 71 7.84 -0.21 -12.16
N GLU A 72 7.40 -0.20 -13.41
CA GLU A 72 7.46 1.02 -14.25
C GLU A 72 6.56 2.12 -13.70
N LEU A 73 5.34 1.77 -13.24
CA LEU A 73 4.40 2.74 -12.66
C LEU A 73 4.97 3.40 -11.40
N LEU A 74 5.48 2.59 -10.46
CA LEU A 74 6.08 3.09 -9.22
C LEU A 74 7.35 3.92 -9.48
N ASN A 75 8.07 3.66 -10.57
CA ASN A 75 9.30 4.37 -10.90
C ASN A 75 9.10 5.67 -11.68
N ARG A 76 7.89 5.96 -12.19
CA ARG A 76 7.60 7.19 -12.97
C ARG A 76 8.02 8.45 -12.24
N ASP A 77 7.65 8.55 -10.98
CA ASP A 77 8.12 9.59 -10.07
C ASP A 77 8.12 9.08 -8.63
N ALA A 78 9.04 9.62 -7.86
CA ALA A 78 9.13 9.42 -6.42
C ALA A 78 9.09 10.81 -5.78
N VAL A 79 7.94 11.17 -5.21
CA VAL A 79 7.72 12.47 -4.62
C VAL A 79 7.86 12.38 -3.10
N GLN A 80 8.80 13.13 -2.55
CA GLN A 80 8.97 13.27 -1.10
C GLN A 80 8.14 14.44 -0.59
N VAL A 81 7.57 14.29 0.60
CA VAL A 81 6.81 15.33 1.29
C VAL A 81 7.33 15.41 2.72
N GLU A 82 7.98 16.52 3.04
CA GLU A 82 8.60 16.76 4.34
C GLU A 82 7.95 17.97 5.02
N LEU A 83 7.90 17.94 6.35
CA LEU A 83 7.39 19.06 7.12
C LEU A 83 8.49 20.12 7.21
N ILE A 84 8.18 21.37 6.83
CA ILE A 84 9.12 22.48 7.02
C ILE A 84 9.06 22.86 8.51
N PRO A 85 10.18 22.77 9.26
CA PRO A 85 10.19 23.14 10.67
C PRO A 85 9.78 24.60 10.82
N GLU A 86 8.80 24.87 11.69
CA GLU A 86 8.38 26.23 11.97
C GLU A 86 9.59 27.06 12.42
N LYS A 87 9.90 28.14 11.70
CA LYS A 87 10.85 29.12 12.20
C LYS A 87 10.22 29.74 13.45
N LYS A 88 10.89 29.60 14.60
CA LYS A 88 10.52 30.28 15.85
C LYS A 88 10.51 31.79 15.60
N GLY A 89 9.36 32.33 15.24
CA GLY A 89 9.12 33.72 14.88
C GLY A 89 7.61 33.95 14.80
N LEU A 90 7.16 35.17 15.10
CA LEU A 90 5.78 35.45 15.51
C LEU A 90 4.65 35.18 14.48
N PHE A 91 4.88 34.70 13.25
CA PHE A 91 3.85 34.78 12.19
C PHE A 91 3.85 33.66 11.13
N LEU A 92 3.88 32.38 11.50
CA LEU A 92 3.41 31.32 10.57
C LEU A 92 2.04 30.82 11.03
N LYS A 93 0.97 31.24 10.32
CA LYS A 93 -0.42 30.83 10.59
C LYS A 93 -0.75 29.42 10.05
N HIS A 94 0.09 28.86 9.19
CA HIS A 94 -0.20 27.63 8.45
C HIS A 94 1.02 26.71 8.35
N VAL A 95 0.76 25.41 8.40
CA VAL A 95 1.77 24.36 8.17
C VAL A 95 2.13 24.29 6.69
N GLU A 96 3.43 24.36 6.39
CA GLU A 96 4.00 24.22 5.05
C GLU A 96 4.74 22.90 4.89
N TYR A 97 4.69 22.37 3.67
CA TYR A 97 5.31 21.12 3.25
C TYR A 97 6.31 21.39 2.15
N GLN A 98 7.50 20.83 2.28
CA GLN A 98 8.46 20.76 1.18
C GLN A 98 8.12 19.54 0.33
N ILE A 99 7.84 19.78 -0.95
CA ILE A 99 7.56 18.74 -1.93
C ILE A 99 8.74 18.63 -2.87
N THR A 100 9.36 17.46 -2.95
CA THR A 100 10.52 17.21 -3.82
C THR A 100 10.18 16.10 -4.81
N SER A 101 10.20 16.41 -6.11
CA SER A 101 9.97 15.43 -7.19
C SER A 101 11.30 14.97 -7.78
N ARG A 102 11.47 13.64 -7.88
CA ARG A 102 12.62 13.03 -8.53
C ARG A 102 12.58 13.23 -10.05
N ARG A 103 11.41 13.07 -10.67
CA ARG A 103 11.21 13.21 -12.13
C ARG A 103 11.52 14.62 -12.61
N PHE A 104 11.03 15.63 -11.89
CA PHE A 104 11.19 17.03 -12.29
C PHE A 104 12.44 17.69 -11.72
N ARG A 105 13.17 17.02 -10.82
CA ARG A 105 14.35 17.57 -10.11
C ARG A 105 14.07 18.94 -9.49
N ALA A 106 12.86 19.09 -8.93
CA ALA A 106 12.36 20.33 -8.37
C ALA A 106 11.94 20.12 -6.92
N SER A 107 12.14 21.15 -6.10
CA SER A 107 11.66 21.21 -4.73
C SER A 107 10.88 22.50 -4.55
N VAL A 108 9.65 22.40 -4.06
CA VAL A 108 8.71 23.52 -3.91
C VAL A 108 8.01 23.47 -2.56
N CYS A 109 7.70 24.65 -2.01
CA CYS A 109 6.89 24.76 -0.80
C CYS A 109 5.41 24.80 -1.15
N ARG A 110 4.59 24.00 -0.45
CA ARG A 110 3.13 23.98 -0.57
C ARG A 110 2.48 23.90 0.79
N ARG A 111 1.33 24.53 0.93
CA ARG A 111 0.44 24.36 2.10
C ARG A 111 -0.73 23.44 1.74
N TYR A 112 -1.43 22.94 2.76
CA TYR A 112 -2.59 22.06 2.55
C TYR A 112 -3.66 22.66 1.62
N SER A 113 -3.93 23.97 1.72
CA SER A 113 -4.91 24.63 0.83
C SER A 113 -4.50 24.64 -0.64
N ASP A 114 -3.20 24.52 -0.95
CA ASP A 114 -2.76 24.40 -2.34
C ASP A 114 -3.05 23.01 -2.88
N PHE A 115 -2.90 21.97 -2.04
CA PHE A 115 -3.34 20.62 -2.37
C PHE A 115 -4.85 20.55 -2.59
N ASP A 116 -5.62 21.26 -1.77
CA ASP A 116 -7.09 21.33 -1.88
C ASP A 116 -7.53 21.87 -3.25
N VAL A 117 -6.98 23.02 -3.67
CA VAL A 117 -7.24 23.59 -5.01
C VAL A 117 -6.74 22.67 -6.12
N PHE A 118 -5.56 22.07 -5.95
CA PHE A 118 -5.02 21.13 -6.93
C PHE A 118 -5.93 19.90 -7.11
N HIS A 119 -6.42 19.32 -6.01
CA HIS A 119 -7.34 18.19 -6.00
C HIS A 119 -8.69 18.55 -6.65
N GLU A 120 -9.27 19.71 -6.34
CA GLU A 120 -10.49 20.19 -6.99
C GLU A 120 -10.33 20.31 -8.51
N LEU A 121 -9.20 20.87 -8.96
CA LEU A 121 -8.90 20.99 -10.40
C LEU A 121 -8.64 19.64 -11.06
N LEU A 122 -7.99 18.69 -10.38
CA LEU A 122 -7.84 17.32 -10.89
C LEU A 122 -9.20 16.64 -11.08
N LEU A 123 -10.14 16.80 -10.14
CA LEU A 123 -11.48 16.24 -10.27
C LEU A 123 -12.26 16.84 -11.46
N GLN A 124 -12.07 18.12 -11.75
CA GLN A 124 -12.68 18.79 -12.90
C GLN A 124 -12.00 18.40 -14.22
N ARG A 125 -10.67 18.29 -14.22
CA ARG A 125 -9.87 17.87 -15.38
C ARG A 125 -10.11 16.42 -15.75
N PHE A 126 -10.23 15.54 -14.76
CA PHE A 126 -10.33 14.09 -14.92
C PHE A 126 -11.58 13.50 -14.27
N PRO A 127 -12.78 13.81 -14.80
CA PRO A 127 -14.04 13.36 -14.20
C PRO A 127 -14.21 11.83 -14.21
N TYR A 128 -13.51 11.12 -15.10
CA TYR A 128 -13.61 9.68 -15.31
C TYR A 128 -12.37 8.87 -14.87
N ARG A 129 -11.44 9.49 -14.13
CA ARG A 129 -10.21 8.85 -13.61
C ARG A 129 -10.23 8.70 -12.10
N MET A 130 -9.43 7.78 -11.59
CA MET A 130 -9.20 7.62 -10.15
C MET A 130 -8.35 8.79 -9.63
N VAL A 131 -9.01 9.77 -8.98
CA VAL A 131 -8.32 10.85 -8.25
C VAL A 131 -8.37 10.51 -6.77
N PRO A 132 -7.21 10.36 -6.09
CA PRO A 132 -7.18 10.01 -4.68
C PRO A 132 -7.75 11.11 -3.78
N ALA A 133 -8.43 10.72 -2.71
CA ALA A 133 -8.96 11.66 -1.73
C ALA A 133 -7.83 12.32 -0.92
N LEU A 134 -8.04 13.59 -0.54
CA LEU A 134 -7.16 14.28 0.40
C LEU A 134 -7.47 13.87 1.85
N PRO A 135 -6.48 13.91 2.76
CA PRO A 135 -6.76 13.76 4.18
C PRO A 135 -7.69 14.89 4.66
N PRO A 136 -8.53 14.65 5.67
CA PRO A 136 -9.55 15.61 6.08
C PRO A 136 -8.97 16.97 6.48
N LYS A 137 -9.69 18.03 6.10
CA LYS A 137 -9.54 19.37 6.71
C LYS A 137 -9.81 19.18 8.19
N GLN A 138 -8.85 19.52 9.05
CA GLN A 138 -9.00 19.38 10.49
C GLN A 138 -10.26 20.14 10.91
N MET A 139 -11.32 19.42 11.29
CA MET A 139 -12.48 20.04 11.92
C MET A 139 -12.03 20.33 13.36
N LEU A 140 -11.70 21.60 13.62
CA LEU A 140 -11.31 22.06 14.95
C LEU A 140 -12.50 21.86 15.91
N LYS A 141 -12.51 20.75 16.64
CA LYS A 141 -13.39 20.54 17.80
C LYS A 141 -12.57 19.99 18.95
N GLY A 142 -12.28 20.87 19.91
CA GLY A 142 -12.01 20.53 21.29
C GLY A 142 -10.56 20.16 21.63
N VAL A 143 -10.04 20.90 22.61
CA VAL A 143 -8.87 20.65 23.47
C VAL A 143 -8.39 19.19 23.46
N LEU A 144 -7.35 18.89 22.69
CA LEU A 144 -6.50 17.71 22.90
C LEU A 144 -5.03 18.11 22.76
N ALA A 145 -4.23 17.51 23.63
CA ALA A 145 -2.84 17.84 23.92
C ALA A 145 -1.94 17.98 22.67
N ALA A 146 -0.87 18.77 22.77
CA ALA A 146 0.14 19.00 21.71
C ALA A 146 0.71 17.70 21.08
N VAL A 147 0.62 16.56 21.78
CA VAL A 147 0.96 15.23 21.25
C VAL A 147 0.01 14.83 20.11
N SER A 148 -1.29 15.06 20.27
CA SER A 148 -2.31 14.79 19.23
C SER A 148 -2.16 15.70 18.01
N GLU A 149 -1.65 16.91 18.18
CA GLU A 149 -1.38 17.83 17.08
C GLU A 149 -0.19 17.36 16.23
N ARG A 150 0.91 16.92 16.87
CA ARG A 150 2.08 16.38 16.15
C ARG A 150 1.73 15.11 15.38
N GLU A 151 1.00 14.19 16.01
CA GLU A 151 0.51 12.97 15.36
C GLU A 151 -0.42 13.29 14.19
N PHE A 152 -1.28 14.28 14.35
CA PHE A 152 -2.16 14.75 13.29
C PHE A 152 -1.40 15.35 12.09
N ILE A 153 -0.42 16.22 12.35
CA ILE A 153 0.41 16.84 11.31
C ILE A 153 1.21 15.78 10.56
N GLU A 154 1.80 14.82 11.27
CA GLU A 154 2.56 13.73 10.68
C GLU A 154 1.66 12.77 9.88
N GLY A 155 0.50 12.40 10.41
CA GLY A 155 -0.50 11.59 9.70
C GLY A 155 -0.97 12.28 8.41
N ARG A 156 -1.20 13.60 8.46
CA ARG A 156 -1.51 14.40 7.26
C ARG A 156 -0.35 14.41 6.27
N ARG A 157 0.90 14.61 6.71
CA ARG A 157 2.09 14.59 5.83
C ARG A 157 2.20 13.26 5.09
N ARG A 158 2.04 12.13 5.79
CA ARG A 158 2.03 10.78 5.20
C ARG A 158 0.92 10.62 4.17
N ALA A 159 -0.31 11.05 4.49
CA ALA A 159 -1.42 10.99 3.54
C ALA A 159 -1.21 11.89 2.31
N LEU A 160 -0.68 13.12 2.47
CA LEU A 160 -0.32 13.99 1.35
C LEU A 160 0.76 13.38 0.47
N ARG A 161 1.76 12.71 1.07
CA ARG A 161 2.77 11.93 0.34
C ARG A 161 2.14 10.82 -0.50
N ARG A 162 1.21 10.04 0.06
CA ARG A 162 0.52 8.98 -0.69
C ARG A 162 -0.33 9.56 -1.82
N PHE A 163 -1.12 10.59 -1.54
CA PHE A 163 -1.92 11.32 -2.53
C PHE A 163 -1.08 11.75 -3.73
N ILE A 164 0.02 12.48 -3.51
CA ILE A 164 0.80 13.04 -4.62
C ILE A 164 1.56 11.95 -5.39
N ASN A 165 2.01 10.88 -4.73
CA ASN A 165 2.65 9.76 -5.43
C ASN A 165 1.63 8.97 -6.27
N LEU A 166 0.41 8.73 -5.78
CA LEU A 166 -0.64 8.10 -6.59
C LEU A 166 -0.93 8.92 -7.85
N VAL A 167 -1.03 10.26 -7.73
CA VAL A 167 -1.21 11.15 -8.90
C VAL A 167 0.01 11.11 -9.83
N ALA A 168 1.23 11.21 -9.29
CA ALA A 168 2.46 11.26 -10.08
C ALA A 168 2.87 9.93 -10.71
N GLN A 169 2.33 8.81 -10.23
CA GLN A 169 2.55 7.47 -10.79
C GLN A 169 1.42 7.03 -11.72
N HIS A 170 0.27 7.71 -11.68
CA HIS A 170 -0.85 7.40 -12.56
C HIS A 170 -0.50 7.70 -14.03
N PRO A 171 -0.68 6.75 -14.96
CA PRO A 171 -0.27 6.89 -16.36
C PRO A 171 -0.79 8.12 -17.10
N VAL A 172 -2.04 8.54 -16.82
CA VAL A 172 -2.65 9.76 -17.39
C VAL A 172 -2.32 11.01 -16.59
N LEU A 173 -2.66 11.06 -15.29
CA LEU A 173 -2.47 12.24 -14.45
C LEU A 173 -1.00 12.70 -14.38
N SER A 174 -0.04 11.77 -14.45
CA SER A 174 1.39 12.07 -14.38
C SER A 174 1.94 12.90 -15.54
N GLU A 175 1.25 12.90 -16.68
CA GLU A 175 1.66 13.63 -17.88
C GLU A 175 0.96 15.00 -18.00
N ASP A 176 0.05 15.33 -17.08
CA ASP A 176 -0.76 16.54 -17.16
C ASP A 176 -0.01 17.80 -16.68
N GLU A 177 -0.34 18.94 -17.30
CA GLU A 177 0.25 20.24 -16.97
C GLU A 177 -0.04 20.67 -15.53
N LEU A 178 -1.21 20.30 -14.96
CA LEU A 178 -1.56 20.63 -13.59
C LEU A 178 -0.55 20.04 -12.60
N LEU A 179 -0.20 18.76 -12.75
CA LEU A 179 0.78 18.11 -11.87
C LEU A 179 2.15 18.74 -12.05
N LYS A 180 2.60 18.93 -13.31
CA LYS A 180 3.88 19.56 -13.61
C LYS A 180 3.98 20.94 -12.96
N THR A 181 2.95 21.76 -13.11
CA THR A 181 2.88 23.10 -12.50
C THR A 181 2.91 23.01 -10.98
N PHE A 182 2.13 22.11 -10.38
CA PHE A 182 2.10 21.91 -8.94
C PHE A 182 3.47 21.50 -8.36
N LEU A 183 4.26 20.69 -9.09
CA LEU A 183 5.55 20.18 -8.62
C LEU A 183 6.75 21.09 -8.96
N THR A 184 6.64 21.99 -9.93
CA THR A 184 7.80 22.78 -10.44
C THR A 184 7.70 24.28 -10.20
N PHE A 185 6.50 24.82 -10.01
CA PHE A 185 6.33 26.27 -9.88
C PHE A 185 6.77 26.78 -8.49
N GLY A 186 7.85 27.57 -8.43
CA GLY A 186 8.38 28.08 -7.16
C GLY A 186 7.65 29.29 -6.56
N GLY A 187 6.69 29.90 -7.27
CA GLY A 187 6.00 31.11 -6.82
C GLY A 187 4.88 30.84 -5.80
N SER A 188 4.53 31.88 -5.03
CA SER A 188 3.48 31.83 -4.01
C SER A 188 2.05 31.80 -4.59
N ASP A 189 1.87 32.15 -5.85
CA ASP A 189 0.59 32.22 -6.58
C ASP A 189 0.25 30.92 -7.32
N VAL A 190 0.73 29.76 -6.85
CA VAL A 190 0.53 28.45 -7.49
C VAL A 190 -0.94 28.15 -7.80
N GLN A 191 -1.86 28.52 -6.90
CA GLN A 191 -3.30 28.31 -7.10
C GLN A 191 -3.85 29.08 -8.31
N HIS A 192 -3.33 30.27 -8.58
CA HIS A 192 -3.70 31.05 -9.76
C HIS A 192 -3.17 30.39 -11.03
N LYS A 193 -1.89 29.98 -11.02
CA LYS A 193 -1.26 29.27 -12.13
C LYS A 193 -1.97 27.96 -12.49
N LEU A 194 -2.41 27.20 -11.50
CA LEU A 194 -3.19 25.98 -11.74
C LEU A 194 -4.53 26.27 -12.42
N ARG A 195 -5.25 27.31 -11.98
CA ARG A 195 -6.52 27.73 -12.61
C ARG A 195 -6.31 28.28 -14.02
N GLU A 196 -5.19 28.95 -14.29
CA GLU A 196 -4.80 29.37 -15.64
C GLU A 196 -4.55 28.16 -16.56
N ALA A 197 -3.76 27.18 -16.10
CA ALA A 197 -3.49 25.96 -16.86
C ALA A 197 -4.79 25.19 -17.17
N PHE A 198 -5.66 25.00 -16.18
CA PHE A 198 -6.95 24.34 -16.39
C PHE A 198 -7.83 25.06 -17.42
N ARG A 199 -7.94 26.39 -17.35
CA ARG A 199 -8.74 27.19 -18.30
C ARG A 199 -8.28 27.05 -19.75
N ARG A 200 -6.98 26.80 -19.99
CA ARG A 200 -6.44 26.62 -21.34
C ARG A 200 -6.76 25.25 -21.93
N SER A 201 -6.79 24.21 -21.09
CA SER A 201 -6.90 22.82 -21.58
C SER A 201 -8.32 22.24 -21.49
N GLY A 202 -9.13 22.62 -20.51
CA GLY A 202 -10.45 22.01 -20.29
C GLY A 202 -10.38 20.57 -19.74
N ASP A 203 -11.44 19.79 -19.95
CA ASP A 203 -11.58 18.40 -19.44
C ASP A 203 -10.81 17.36 -20.30
N GLU A 204 -10.55 16.18 -19.75
CA GLU A 204 -9.81 15.12 -20.45
C GLU A 204 -10.47 14.79 -21.80
N PHE A 205 -11.80 14.73 -21.84
CA PHE A 205 -12.59 14.40 -23.02
C PHE A 205 -12.29 15.32 -24.21
N THR A 206 -12.22 16.64 -23.99
CA THR A 206 -11.93 17.62 -25.05
C THR A 206 -10.49 17.53 -25.55
N THR A 207 -9.56 17.13 -24.70
CA THR A 207 -8.13 17.03 -25.06
C THR A 207 -7.73 15.66 -25.63
N CYS A 208 -8.53 14.62 -25.40
CA CYS A 208 -8.16 13.25 -25.69
C CYS A 208 -8.50 12.85 -27.13
N LYS A 209 -7.47 12.54 -27.92
CA LYS A 209 -7.61 12.20 -29.36
C LYS A 209 -8.48 10.97 -29.63
N ILE A 210 -8.54 10.03 -28.68
CA ILE A 210 -9.31 8.78 -28.83
C ILE A 210 -10.76 8.91 -28.32
N ALA A 211 -11.14 10.05 -27.74
CA ALA A 211 -12.45 10.21 -27.10
C ALA A 211 -13.62 9.99 -28.08
N GLY A 212 -13.51 10.50 -29.31
CA GLY A 212 -14.52 10.32 -30.35
C GLY A 212 -14.65 8.88 -30.86
N GLN A 213 -13.64 8.04 -30.65
CA GLN A 213 -13.60 6.64 -31.09
C GLN A 213 -13.72 5.64 -29.92
N ALA A 214 -14.06 6.12 -28.72
CA ALA A 214 -13.99 5.30 -27.50
C ALA A 214 -14.79 3.98 -27.60
N LYS A 215 -15.89 3.98 -28.35
CA LYS A 215 -16.74 2.80 -28.61
C LYS A 215 -15.99 1.65 -29.29
N GLU A 216 -15.04 1.95 -30.17
CA GLU A 216 -14.29 0.94 -30.94
C GLU A 216 -13.31 0.16 -30.07
N TYR A 217 -12.90 0.75 -28.94
CA TYR A 217 -11.94 0.17 -28.01
C TYR A 217 -12.60 -0.57 -26.84
N LEU A 218 -13.93 -0.49 -26.71
CA LEU A 218 -14.67 -1.15 -25.65
C LEU A 218 -14.95 -2.62 -25.99
N PRO A 219 -14.73 -3.56 -25.04
CA PRO A 219 -15.21 -4.92 -25.18
C PRO A 219 -16.74 -4.97 -25.33
N PRO A 220 -17.30 -5.91 -26.13
CA PRO A 220 -18.75 -6.01 -26.36
C PRO A 220 -19.56 -6.34 -25.09
N ASP A 221 -18.93 -6.92 -24.06
CA ASP A 221 -19.52 -7.23 -22.74
C ASP A 221 -18.91 -6.35 -21.62
N ALA A 222 -18.43 -5.15 -21.95
CA ALA A 222 -17.80 -4.28 -20.97
C ALA A 222 -18.74 -3.95 -19.78
N GLN A 223 -20.03 -3.72 -20.07
CA GLN A 223 -20.99 -3.28 -19.06
C GLN A 223 -21.34 -4.34 -18.01
N GLY A 224 -21.49 -5.61 -18.41
CA GLY A 224 -21.68 -6.73 -17.46
C GLY A 224 -20.43 -6.96 -16.61
N GLN A 225 -19.26 -6.89 -17.24
CA GLN A 225 -17.97 -7.07 -16.56
C GLN A 225 -17.65 -5.96 -15.54
N PHE A 226 -18.17 -4.74 -15.74
CA PHE A 226 -17.95 -3.64 -14.78
C PHE A 226 -18.67 -3.87 -13.44
N ALA A 227 -19.88 -4.43 -13.45
CA ALA A 227 -20.60 -4.75 -12.22
C ALA A 227 -19.81 -5.76 -11.38
N SER A 228 -19.38 -6.87 -12.00
CA SER A 228 -18.56 -7.89 -11.36
C SER A 228 -17.21 -7.37 -10.90
N SER A 229 -16.56 -6.52 -11.72
CA SER A 229 -15.28 -5.90 -11.35
C SER A 229 -15.42 -4.96 -10.14
N ARG A 230 -16.52 -4.19 -10.08
CA ARG A 230 -16.81 -3.30 -8.96
C ARG A 230 -17.01 -4.07 -7.66
N GLU A 231 -17.78 -5.15 -7.70
CA GLU A 231 -18.00 -6.01 -6.53
C GLU A 231 -16.70 -6.67 -6.07
N LEU A 232 -15.89 -7.18 -7.00
CA LEU A 232 -14.59 -7.76 -6.69
C LEU A 232 -13.65 -6.74 -6.04
N ILE A 233 -13.52 -5.55 -6.62
CA ILE A 233 -12.66 -4.49 -6.07
C ILE A 233 -13.17 -4.01 -4.70
N HIS A 234 -14.48 -3.94 -4.50
CA HIS A 234 -15.07 -3.63 -3.19
C HIS A 234 -14.72 -4.70 -2.14
N ASN A 235 -14.80 -5.98 -2.50
CA ASN A 235 -14.40 -7.07 -1.61
C ASN A 235 -12.89 -7.02 -1.29
N ILE A 236 -12.05 -6.76 -2.29
CA ILE A 236 -10.61 -6.56 -2.11
C ILE A 236 -10.34 -5.40 -1.14
N LEU A 237 -11.03 -4.26 -1.30
CA LEU A 237 -10.92 -3.11 -0.40
C LEU A 237 -11.19 -3.51 1.06
N ASN A 238 -12.27 -4.23 1.33
CA ASN A 238 -12.64 -4.66 2.68
C ASN A 238 -11.61 -5.64 3.27
N LEU A 239 -11.11 -6.58 2.46
CA LEU A 239 -10.07 -7.53 2.89
C LEU A 239 -8.76 -6.81 3.24
N PHE A 240 -8.32 -5.89 2.38
CA PHE A 240 -7.10 -5.12 2.63
C PHE A 240 -7.23 -4.16 3.82
N HIS A 241 -8.43 -3.65 4.10
CA HIS A 241 -8.68 -2.90 5.33
C HIS A 241 -8.44 -3.77 6.56
N GLY A 242 -8.97 -4.99 6.56
CA GLY A 242 -8.73 -5.96 7.63
C GLY A 242 -7.25 -6.33 7.80
N LEU A 243 -6.50 -6.45 6.70
CA LEU A 243 -5.05 -6.67 6.73
C LEU A 243 -4.30 -5.47 7.30
N ARG A 244 -4.67 -4.25 6.90
CA ARG A 244 -4.11 -3.00 7.41
C ARG A 244 -4.32 -2.87 8.91
N ASP A 245 -5.54 -3.13 9.41
CA ASP A 245 -5.84 -3.06 10.84
C ASP A 245 -5.04 -4.09 11.66
N ARG A 246 -4.80 -5.29 11.09
CA ARG A 246 -3.95 -6.31 11.70
C ARG A 246 -2.49 -5.87 11.75
N ALA A 247 -1.96 -5.34 10.65
CA ALA A 247 -0.58 -4.86 10.54
C ALA A 247 -0.32 -3.66 11.48
N GLU A 248 -1.25 -2.72 11.58
CA GLU A 248 -1.16 -1.60 12.51
C GLU A 248 -1.14 -2.09 13.97
N ARG A 249 -1.99 -3.06 14.32
CA ARG A 249 -1.93 -3.68 15.64
C ARG A 249 -0.62 -4.42 15.90
N MET A 250 0.01 -5.00 14.88
CA MET A 250 1.35 -5.60 15.02
C MET A 250 2.39 -4.52 15.35
N ALA A 251 2.43 -3.44 14.56
CA ALA A 251 3.32 -2.30 14.79
C ALA A 251 3.13 -1.69 16.19
N ALA A 252 1.87 -1.53 16.62
CA ALA A 252 1.53 -1.03 17.95
C ALA A 252 2.03 -1.97 19.06
N ARG A 253 1.92 -3.30 18.89
CA ARG A 253 2.46 -4.27 19.86
C ARG A 253 3.99 -4.21 19.92
N SER A 254 4.67 -4.06 18.79
CA SER A 254 6.13 -3.92 18.75
C SER A 254 6.60 -2.67 19.51
N LYS A 255 5.89 -1.53 19.35
CA LYS A 255 6.13 -0.31 20.13
C LYS A 255 5.78 -0.46 21.62
N GLY A 256 4.71 -1.21 21.94
CA GLY A 256 4.33 -1.54 23.31
C GLY A 256 5.43 -2.35 24.00
N ASN A 257 5.91 -3.42 23.36
CA ASN A 257 7.02 -4.25 23.83
C ASN A 257 8.29 -3.42 24.09
N ALA A 258 8.61 -2.46 23.21
CA ALA A 258 9.72 -1.55 23.42
C ALA A 258 9.56 -0.72 24.70
N THR A 259 8.35 -0.23 24.95
CA THR A 259 8.04 0.54 26.15
C THR A 259 8.19 -0.32 27.40
N ASP A 260 7.67 -1.55 27.37
CA ASP A 260 7.74 -2.49 28.50
C ASP A 260 9.18 -2.89 28.81
N LEU A 261 10.00 -3.19 27.79
CA LEU A 261 11.42 -3.51 27.95
C LEU A 261 12.20 -2.33 28.56
N LEU A 262 11.91 -1.10 28.12
CA LEU A 262 12.53 0.10 28.66
C LEU A 262 12.15 0.31 30.13
N MET A 263 10.88 0.13 30.47
CA MET A 263 10.40 0.27 31.84
C MET A 263 10.99 -0.83 32.74
N PHE A 264 11.05 -2.06 32.28
CA PHE A 264 11.70 -3.16 33.00
C PHE A 264 13.18 -2.86 33.28
N GLY A 265 13.92 -2.37 32.28
CA GLY A 265 15.30 -1.93 32.46
C GLY A 265 15.44 -0.80 33.49
N ARG A 266 14.53 0.18 33.49
CA ARG A 266 14.50 1.25 34.50
C ARG A 266 14.30 0.70 35.91
N GLU A 267 13.38 -0.23 36.11
CA GLU A 267 13.16 -0.87 37.41
C GLU A 267 14.41 -1.63 37.88
N LEU A 268 15.08 -2.37 36.97
CA LEU A 268 16.37 -3.01 37.29
C LEU A 268 17.43 -2.01 37.74
N SER A 269 17.52 -0.86 37.06
CA SER A 269 18.45 0.21 37.45
C SER A 269 18.10 0.80 38.82
N THR A 270 16.81 0.97 39.12
CA THR A 270 16.35 1.46 40.44
C THR A 270 16.72 0.48 41.54
N VAL A 271 16.49 -0.83 41.34
CA VAL A 271 16.87 -1.88 42.29
C VAL A 271 18.39 -1.96 42.46
N GLY A 272 19.14 -1.79 41.38
CA GLY A 272 20.61 -1.78 41.38
C GLY A 272 21.24 -0.49 41.91
N SER A 273 20.45 0.54 42.24
CA SER A 273 20.97 1.81 42.77
C SER A 273 21.14 1.76 44.29
N ASP A 274 22.10 2.51 44.82
CA ASP A 274 22.39 2.58 46.27
C ASP A 274 21.35 3.43 47.05
N ALA A 275 20.12 3.55 46.54
CA ALA A 275 19.07 4.33 47.17
C ALA A 275 18.71 3.82 48.57
N TRP A 276 18.88 2.51 48.82
CA TRP A 276 18.47 1.86 50.06
C TRP A 276 19.68 1.30 50.83
N PRO A 277 20.06 1.89 51.99
CA PRO A 277 21.14 1.36 52.80
C PRO A 277 20.78 -0.04 53.32
N VAL A 278 21.72 -0.98 53.19
CA VAL A 278 21.52 -2.37 53.61
C VAL A 278 21.67 -2.45 55.13
N PRO A 279 20.72 -3.05 55.86
CA PRO A 279 20.85 -3.24 57.30
C PRO A 279 22.12 -4.03 57.65
N PRO A 280 22.89 -3.66 58.70
CA PRO A 280 24.12 -4.35 59.13
C PRO A 280 23.94 -5.86 59.34
N LEU A 281 22.76 -6.29 59.78
CA LEU A 281 22.40 -7.69 60.01
C LEU A 281 22.39 -8.54 58.71
N ALA A 282 22.14 -7.91 57.55
CA ALA A 282 22.04 -8.57 56.25
C ALA A 282 23.38 -8.62 55.50
N LEU A 283 24.41 -7.92 55.97
CA LEU A 283 25.73 -7.83 55.34
C LEU A 283 26.64 -9.05 55.62
N ALA A 284 26.34 -9.85 56.65
CA ALA A 284 27.17 -10.99 57.05
C ALA A 284 27.16 -12.18 56.07
N SER A 285 26.23 -12.20 55.10
CA SER A 285 26.08 -13.32 54.14
C SER A 285 25.62 -12.88 52.73
N SER A 286 25.53 -11.59 52.42
CA SER A 286 24.88 -11.15 51.17
C SER A 286 25.87 -10.71 50.08
N ASN A 287 25.81 -11.40 48.93
CA ASN A 287 26.42 -10.97 47.66
C ASN A 287 25.68 -9.77 47.02
N TRP A 288 24.92 -9.01 47.82
CA TRP A 288 23.95 -8.02 47.35
C TRP A 288 24.63 -6.83 46.66
N GLY A 289 25.79 -6.38 47.13
CA GLY A 289 26.54 -5.29 46.48
C GLY A 289 26.93 -5.60 45.04
N THR A 290 27.44 -6.82 44.81
CA THR A 290 27.77 -7.34 43.46
C THR A 290 26.51 -7.51 42.62
N LEU A 291 25.43 -8.05 43.21
CA LEU A 291 24.15 -8.20 42.53
C LEU A 291 23.58 -6.85 42.09
N ARG A 292 23.64 -5.80 42.93
CA ARG A 292 23.19 -4.45 42.57
C ARG A 292 23.93 -3.88 41.36
N HIS A 293 25.26 -3.96 41.36
CA HIS A 293 26.07 -3.47 40.24
C HIS A 293 25.72 -4.18 38.94
N SER A 294 25.53 -5.50 39.00
CA SER A 294 25.19 -6.27 37.82
C SER A 294 23.75 -6.04 37.36
N LEU A 295 22.77 -5.88 38.27
CA LEU A 295 21.40 -5.47 37.91
C LEU A 295 21.38 -4.11 37.20
N LYS A 296 22.19 -3.17 37.69
CA LYS A 296 22.40 -1.86 37.03
C LYS A 296 23.07 -2.03 35.66
N GLY A 297 24.04 -2.93 35.53
CA GLY A 297 24.65 -3.26 34.22
C GLY A 297 23.65 -3.84 33.22
N LEU A 298 22.79 -4.76 33.65
CA LEU A 298 21.75 -5.38 32.81
C LEU A 298 20.70 -4.36 32.34
N SER A 299 20.44 -3.31 33.11
CA SER A 299 19.48 -2.26 32.71
C SER A 299 19.79 -1.62 31.36
N VAL A 300 21.09 -1.49 31.03
CA VAL A 300 21.56 -0.92 29.76
C VAL A 300 21.21 -1.84 28.59
N GLU A 301 21.30 -3.16 28.78
CA GLU A 301 20.95 -4.15 27.77
C GLU A 301 19.44 -4.15 27.50
N PHE A 302 18.62 -3.92 28.51
CA PHE A 302 17.17 -3.75 28.34
C PHE A 302 16.80 -2.48 27.57
N ALA A 303 17.57 -1.40 27.71
CA ALA A 303 17.41 -0.22 26.87
C ALA A 303 17.76 -0.49 25.41
N LEU A 304 18.78 -1.34 25.14
CA LEU A 304 19.11 -1.78 23.80
C LEU A 304 18.00 -2.68 23.21
N LEU A 305 17.47 -3.64 23.97
CA LEU A 305 16.32 -4.46 23.58
C LEU A 305 15.10 -3.59 23.25
N ALA A 306 14.82 -2.57 24.07
CA ALA A 306 13.76 -1.62 23.82
C ALA A 306 13.95 -0.87 22.49
N ASP A 307 15.16 -0.41 22.17
CA ASP A 307 15.44 0.24 20.90
C ASP A 307 15.24 -0.72 19.70
N ARG A 308 15.69 -1.98 19.79
CA ARG A 308 15.46 -2.99 18.74
C ARG A 308 13.96 -3.25 18.52
N ALA A 309 13.19 -3.42 19.59
CA ALA A 309 11.75 -3.57 19.50
C ALA A 309 11.07 -2.32 18.90
N ALA A 310 11.55 -1.12 19.25
CA ALA A 310 11.03 0.13 18.69
C ALA A 310 11.36 0.28 17.19
N GLN A 311 12.58 -0.11 16.78
CA GLN A 311 12.99 -0.16 15.37
C GLN A 311 12.12 -1.11 14.57
N GLN A 312 11.81 -2.30 15.10
CA GLN A 312 10.87 -3.22 14.47
C GLN A 312 9.48 -2.60 14.30
N GLY A 313 8.95 -1.96 15.34
CA GLY A 313 7.65 -1.27 15.26
C GLY A 313 7.63 -0.14 14.22
N ARG A 314 8.73 0.62 14.07
CA ARG A 314 8.87 1.64 13.02
C ARG A 314 8.90 1.01 11.61
N ARG A 315 9.67 -0.06 11.40
CA ARG A 315 9.71 -0.77 10.10
C ARG A 315 8.34 -1.34 9.73
N GLU A 316 7.62 -1.96 10.67
CA GLU A 316 6.27 -2.47 10.43
C GLU A 316 5.30 -1.34 10.01
N GLU A 317 5.39 -0.18 10.66
CA GLU A 317 4.58 0.98 10.32
C GLU A 317 4.96 1.57 8.95
N ASP A 318 6.24 1.90 8.74
CA ASP A 318 6.72 2.63 7.58
C ASP A 318 6.78 1.79 6.30
N ASP A 319 7.05 0.48 6.40
CA ASP A 319 7.21 -0.40 5.24
C ASP A 319 5.99 -1.28 4.96
N VAL A 320 5.16 -1.60 5.97
CA VAL A 320 3.99 -2.47 5.78
C VAL A 320 2.70 -1.66 5.83
N VAL A 321 2.44 -0.95 6.94
CA VAL A 321 1.19 -0.20 7.12
C VAL A 321 1.07 0.90 6.07
N GLU A 322 2.13 1.67 5.82
CA GLU A 322 2.10 2.73 4.80
C GLU A 322 1.88 2.19 3.38
N LYS A 323 2.41 1.02 3.03
CA LYS A 323 2.15 0.39 1.71
C LYS A 323 0.72 -0.12 1.60
N LEU A 324 0.16 -0.66 2.69
CA LEU A 324 -1.24 -1.04 2.77
C LEU A 324 -2.15 0.18 2.61
N ASP A 325 -1.86 1.27 3.31
CA ASP A 325 -2.60 2.53 3.19
C ASP A 325 -2.51 3.10 1.77
N PHE A 326 -1.34 3.04 1.13
CA PHE A 326 -1.18 3.47 -0.27
C PHE A 326 -2.08 2.68 -1.21
N PHE A 327 -2.12 1.35 -1.07
CA PHE A 327 -2.98 0.52 -1.91
C PHE A 327 -4.47 0.73 -1.59
N LEU A 328 -4.82 0.91 -0.32
CA LEU A 328 -6.19 1.24 0.09
C LEU A 328 -6.65 2.59 -0.47
N ASP A 329 -5.79 3.60 -0.48
CA ASP A 329 -6.11 4.91 -1.06
C ASP A 329 -6.39 4.80 -2.57
N LEU A 330 -5.66 3.95 -3.30
CA LEU A 330 -5.97 3.62 -4.70
C LEU A 330 -7.34 2.93 -4.84
N LEU A 331 -7.62 1.90 -4.03
CA LEU A 331 -8.88 1.16 -4.08
C LEU A 331 -10.09 2.05 -3.71
N ARG A 332 -9.93 2.96 -2.75
CA ARG A 332 -10.93 3.99 -2.42
C ARG A 332 -11.16 4.93 -3.60
N SER A 333 -10.10 5.36 -4.28
CA SER A 333 -10.21 6.18 -5.49
C SER A 333 -11.05 5.49 -6.58
N TYR A 334 -10.88 4.18 -6.76
CA TYR A 334 -11.72 3.39 -7.67
C TYR A 334 -13.18 3.33 -7.21
N LYS A 335 -13.41 3.06 -5.92
CA LYS A 335 -14.76 3.03 -5.34
C LYS A 335 -15.47 4.35 -5.60
N ASP A 336 -14.84 5.47 -5.26
CA ASP A 336 -15.37 6.81 -5.42
C ASP A 336 -15.67 7.14 -6.89
N LEU A 337 -14.83 6.68 -7.82
CA LEU A 337 -15.08 6.79 -9.27
C LEU A 337 -16.32 5.97 -9.69
N SER A 338 -16.44 4.73 -9.20
CA SER A 338 -17.51 3.81 -9.57
C SER A 338 -18.89 4.21 -9.05
N GLU A 339 -18.93 5.01 -7.97
CA GLU A 339 -20.16 5.52 -7.35
C GLU A 339 -20.64 6.84 -7.96
N ARG A 340 -19.85 7.48 -8.85
CA ARG A 340 -20.25 8.77 -9.43
C ARG A 340 -21.52 8.63 -10.31
N PRO A 341 -22.51 9.53 -10.16
CA PRO A 341 -23.82 9.43 -10.85
C PRO A 341 -23.79 9.42 -12.39
N TRP A 342 -22.65 9.77 -12.99
CA TRP A 342 -22.49 9.94 -14.44
C TRP A 342 -22.94 8.72 -15.25
N HIS A 343 -22.69 7.51 -14.76
CA HIS A 343 -23.03 6.26 -15.44
C HIS A 343 -24.53 6.05 -15.66
N GLN A 344 -25.37 6.45 -14.69
CA GLN A 344 -26.82 6.26 -14.78
C GLN A 344 -27.53 7.48 -15.39
N GLN A 345 -27.04 8.68 -15.11
CA GLN A 345 -27.68 9.92 -15.55
C GLN A 345 -27.52 10.19 -17.06
N ILE A 346 -26.40 9.83 -17.68
CA ILE A 346 -26.18 10.08 -19.13
C ILE A 346 -27.11 9.19 -19.98
N LEU A 347 -27.30 7.93 -19.58
CA LEU A 347 -28.18 6.98 -20.27
C LEU A 347 -29.68 7.34 -20.11
N GLN A 348 -30.06 7.83 -18.92
CA GLN A 348 -31.43 8.33 -18.67
C GLN A 348 -31.71 9.65 -19.41
N LYS A 349 -30.75 10.58 -19.46
CA LYS A 349 -30.88 11.81 -20.27
C LYS A 349 -31.00 11.51 -21.76
N HIS A 350 -30.23 10.55 -22.28
CA HIS A 350 -30.32 10.10 -23.68
C HIS A 350 -31.72 9.56 -24.03
N THR A 351 -32.27 8.67 -23.20
CA THR A 351 -33.60 8.08 -23.44
C THR A 351 -34.73 9.10 -23.33
N ASN A 352 -34.62 10.08 -22.44
CA ASN A 352 -35.63 11.14 -22.28
C ASN A 352 -35.54 12.22 -23.36
N ALA A 353 -34.33 12.62 -23.78
CA ALA A 353 -34.13 13.60 -24.85
C ALA A 353 -34.62 13.07 -26.21
N ARG A 354 -34.34 11.80 -26.51
CA ARG A 354 -34.82 11.15 -27.75
C ARG A 354 -36.34 11.05 -27.82
N LYS A 355 -37.00 10.77 -26.70
CA LYS A 355 -38.48 10.76 -26.59
C LYS A 355 -39.07 12.15 -26.81
N GLN A 356 -38.41 13.21 -26.32
CA GLN A 356 -38.86 14.59 -26.53
C GLN A 356 -38.69 15.06 -27.98
N THR A 357 -37.60 14.69 -28.67
CA THR A 357 -37.43 15.01 -30.10
C THR A 357 -38.51 14.37 -30.96
N VAL A 358 -38.82 13.09 -30.73
CA VAL A 358 -39.89 12.38 -31.44
C VAL A 358 -41.25 13.03 -31.18
N ASN A 359 -41.54 13.43 -29.93
CA ASN A 359 -42.79 14.14 -29.61
C ASN A 359 -42.90 15.53 -30.28
N ASN A 360 -41.79 16.26 -30.42
CA ASN A 360 -41.78 17.59 -31.03
C ASN A 360 -41.91 17.55 -32.57
N MET A 361 -41.53 16.44 -33.21
CA MET A 361 -41.70 16.21 -34.65
C MET A 361 -43.16 15.94 -35.06
N ILE A 362 -44.05 15.65 -34.11
CA ILE A 362 -45.45 15.26 -34.35
C ILE A 362 -46.41 16.48 -34.30
N GLN A 363 -45.96 17.67 -33.83
CA GLN A 363 -46.82 18.87 -33.79
C GLN A 363 -46.69 19.75 -35.07
N PRO A 364 -47.79 20.12 -35.74
CA PRO A 364 -47.76 21.03 -36.87
C PRO A 364 -47.65 22.51 -36.43
N ARG A 365 -46.68 23.28 -36.93
CA ARG A 365 -46.52 24.74 -36.65
C ARG A 365 -45.86 25.55 -37.78
N ASP A 366 -46.11 26.87 -37.75
CA ASP A 366 -45.86 27.93 -38.73
C ASP A 366 -44.45 28.03 -39.37
N PRO A 367 -44.35 28.53 -40.63
CA PRO A 367 -43.14 28.51 -41.46
C PRO A 367 -41.98 29.39 -40.97
N VAL A 368 -42.23 30.50 -40.27
CA VAL A 368 -41.17 31.37 -39.69
C VAL A 368 -40.51 30.72 -38.46
N SER A 369 -41.19 29.77 -37.82
CA SER A 369 -40.70 28.98 -36.68
C SER A 369 -39.84 27.79 -37.13
N VAL A 370 -39.89 27.40 -38.41
CA VAL A 370 -39.23 26.20 -38.92
C VAL A 370 -37.71 26.32 -38.89
N GLU A 371 -37.14 27.49 -39.23
CA GLU A 371 -35.68 27.64 -39.26
C GLU A 371 -35.06 27.70 -37.85
N GLN A 372 -35.74 28.37 -36.92
CA GLN A 372 -35.39 28.34 -35.50
C GLN A 372 -35.57 26.93 -34.90
N LEU A 373 -36.60 26.19 -35.32
CA LEU A 373 -36.82 24.80 -34.91
C LEU A 373 -35.73 23.87 -35.46
N LYS A 374 -35.35 23.99 -36.73
CA LYS A 374 -34.23 23.24 -37.33
C LYS A 374 -32.92 23.50 -36.60
N SER A 375 -32.61 24.77 -36.30
CA SER A 375 -31.44 25.13 -35.49
C SER A 375 -31.47 24.48 -34.10
N ARG A 376 -32.63 24.44 -33.44
CA ARG A 376 -32.79 23.80 -32.13
C ARG A 376 -32.67 22.27 -32.21
N ILE A 377 -33.22 21.65 -33.24
CA ILE A 377 -33.09 20.20 -33.48
C ILE A 377 -31.62 19.85 -33.72
N ALA A 378 -30.91 20.59 -34.57
CA ALA A 378 -29.50 20.37 -34.84
C ALA A 378 -28.63 20.54 -33.58
N GLN A 379 -28.88 21.58 -32.77
CA GLN A 379 -28.20 21.76 -31.47
C GLN A 379 -28.50 20.61 -30.50
N GLN A 380 -29.74 20.11 -30.50
CA GLN A 380 -30.13 18.99 -29.65
C GLN A 380 -29.48 17.67 -30.10
N GLU A 381 -29.39 17.42 -31.42
CA GLU A 381 -28.70 16.26 -31.98
C GLU A 381 -27.20 16.29 -31.66
N ASP A 382 -26.54 17.44 -31.80
CA ASP A 382 -25.13 17.60 -31.42
C ASP A 382 -24.90 17.37 -29.92
N ALA A 383 -25.80 17.88 -29.07
CA ALA A 383 -25.75 17.64 -27.63
C ALA A 383 -25.94 16.15 -27.29
N ILE A 384 -26.81 15.43 -28.01
CA ILE A 384 -27.02 13.99 -27.85
C ILE A 384 -25.77 13.21 -28.27
N LEU A 385 -25.23 13.48 -29.46
CA LEU A 385 -24.01 12.83 -29.95
C LEU A 385 -22.85 13.06 -28.98
N THR A 386 -22.67 14.30 -28.53
CA THR A 386 -21.64 14.65 -27.55
C THR A 386 -21.83 13.89 -26.22
N ALA A 387 -23.08 13.75 -25.75
CA ALA A 387 -23.38 12.97 -24.55
C ALA A 387 -23.09 11.47 -24.74
N GLU A 388 -23.40 10.91 -25.91
CA GLU A 388 -23.08 9.52 -26.26
C GLU A 388 -21.57 9.28 -26.30
N LEU A 389 -20.81 10.15 -26.96
CA LEU A 389 -19.35 10.04 -27.02
C LEU A 389 -18.74 10.11 -25.61
N ARG A 390 -19.22 11.02 -24.75
CA ARG A 390 -18.79 11.11 -23.35
C ARG A 390 -19.13 9.85 -22.56
N CYS A 391 -20.28 9.23 -22.82
CA CYS A 391 -20.66 7.95 -22.20
C CYS A 391 -19.66 6.85 -22.57
N HIS A 392 -19.41 6.63 -23.86
CA HIS A 392 -18.43 5.61 -24.31
C HIS A 392 -17.03 5.91 -23.77
N PHE A 393 -16.61 7.18 -23.77
CA PHE A 393 -15.32 7.58 -23.21
C PHE A 393 -15.23 7.30 -21.71
N SER A 394 -16.28 7.55 -20.94
CA SER A 394 -16.29 7.24 -19.51
C SER A 394 -16.15 5.74 -19.22
N LEU A 395 -16.81 4.88 -20.01
CA LEU A 395 -16.70 3.42 -19.89
C LEU A 395 -15.29 2.95 -20.26
N LEU A 396 -14.67 3.56 -21.28
CA LEU A 396 -13.29 3.26 -21.67
C LEU A 396 -12.32 3.65 -20.56
N CYS A 397 -12.51 4.84 -19.96
CA CYS A 397 -11.69 5.28 -18.83
C CYS A 397 -11.86 4.31 -17.65
N LEU A 398 -13.10 3.98 -17.26
CA LEU A 398 -13.37 3.03 -16.19
C LEU A 398 -12.68 1.68 -16.44
N HIS A 399 -12.76 1.15 -17.66
CA HIS A 399 -12.04 -0.07 -18.03
C HIS A 399 -10.53 0.04 -17.80
N GLN A 400 -9.93 1.16 -18.20
CA GLN A 400 -8.49 1.40 -18.01
C GLN A 400 -8.13 1.53 -16.52
N GLU A 401 -8.97 2.19 -15.72
CA GLU A 401 -8.80 2.30 -14.27
C GLU A 401 -8.92 0.93 -13.59
N THR A 402 -9.86 0.07 -14.00
CA THR A 402 -9.96 -1.31 -13.53
C THR A 402 -8.68 -2.09 -13.81
N GLN A 403 -8.15 -2.01 -15.02
CA GLN A 403 -6.87 -2.64 -15.38
C GLN A 403 -5.71 -2.10 -14.53
N LEU A 404 -5.72 -0.81 -14.20
CA LEU A 404 -4.74 -0.20 -13.33
C LEU A 404 -4.80 -0.81 -11.93
N VAL A 405 -5.99 -0.95 -11.33
CA VAL A 405 -6.17 -1.60 -10.01
C VAL A 405 -5.58 -3.03 -10.01
N PHE A 406 -5.85 -3.83 -11.04
CA PHE A 406 -5.31 -5.19 -11.13
C PHE A 406 -3.78 -5.24 -11.26
N LYS A 407 -3.15 -4.25 -11.89
CA LYS A 407 -1.68 -4.14 -11.90
C LYS A 407 -1.14 -3.83 -10.50
N TYR A 408 -1.78 -2.90 -9.81
CA TYR A 408 -1.42 -2.58 -8.42
C TYR A 408 -1.70 -3.72 -7.44
N LEU A 409 -2.55 -4.70 -7.78
CA LEU A 409 -2.72 -5.90 -6.97
C LEU A 409 -1.40 -6.68 -6.78
N GLN A 410 -0.44 -6.53 -7.69
CA GLN A 410 0.91 -7.08 -7.54
C GLN A 410 1.70 -6.45 -6.36
N MET A 411 1.23 -5.33 -5.79
CA MET A 411 1.76 -4.78 -4.53
C MET A 411 1.62 -5.76 -3.36
N THR A 412 0.66 -6.70 -3.41
CA THR A 412 0.45 -7.71 -2.38
C THR A 412 1.74 -8.47 -2.06
N ALA A 413 2.48 -8.90 -3.09
CA ALA A 413 3.75 -9.60 -2.93
C ALA A 413 4.81 -8.73 -2.23
N HIS A 414 4.87 -7.45 -2.57
CA HIS A 414 5.80 -6.49 -1.97
C HIS A 414 5.45 -6.20 -0.49
N ILE A 415 4.15 -6.09 -0.18
CA ILE A 415 3.65 -5.87 1.19
C ILE A 415 3.96 -7.11 2.06
N LEU A 416 3.67 -8.31 1.56
CA LEU A 416 3.97 -9.55 2.27
C LEU A 416 5.48 -9.73 2.46
N GLY A 417 6.27 -9.44 1.43
CA GLY A 417 7.74 -9.46 1.52
C GLY A 417 8.27 -8.47 2.57
N ALA A 418 7.74 -7.25 2.62
CA ALA A 418 8.11 -6.27 3.63
C ALA A 418 7.77 -6.74 5.06
N LEU A 419 6.59 -7.35 5.24
CA LEU A 419 6.19 -7.91 6.52
C LEU A 419 7.13 -9.04 6.97
N ILE A 420 7.38 -10.01 6.09
CA ILE A 420 8.27 -11.14 6.37
C ILE A 420 9.68 -10.65 6.72
N ASN A 421 10.23 -9.73 5.93
CA ASN A 421 11.56 -9.17 6.17
C ASN A 421 11.62 -8.41 7.51
N SER A 422 10.58 -7.65 7.86
CA SER A 422 10.50 -6.94 9.14
C SER A 422 10.50 -7.91 10.32
N GLN A 423 9.73 -9.01 10.25
CA GLN A 423 9.71 -10.04 11.30
C GLN A 423 11.06 -10.76 11.43
N ILE A 424 11.66 -11.17 10.30
CA ILE A 424 12.97 -11.84 10.31
C ILE A 424 14.03 -10.94 10.93
N GLN A 425 14.10 -9.69 10.47
CA GLN A 425 15.09 -8.73 10.95
C GLN A 425 14.89 -8.42 12.44
N GLY A 426 13.66 -8.19 12.87
CA GLY A 426 13.33 -7.92 14.26
C GLY A 426 13.69 -9.07 15.20
N HIS A 427 13.31 -10.31 14.85
CA HIS A 427 13.67 -11.48 15.66
C HIS A 427 15.17 -11.72 15.70
N ARG A 428 15.88 -11.51 14.59
CA ARG A 428 17.33 -11.62 14.54
C ARG A 428 18.00 -10.62 15.48
N GLU A 429 17.66 -9.34 15.36
CA GLU A 429 18.21 -8.26 16.21
C GLU A 429 17.93 -8.51 17.70
N MET A 430 16.72 -8.96 18.04
CA MET A 430 16.39 -9.32 19.41
C MET A 430 17.20 -10.52 19.90
N SER A 431 17.34 -11.56 19.08
CA SER A 431 18.11 -12.75 19.42
C SER A 431 19.59 -12.44 19.66
N GLU A 432 20.19 -11.54 18.87
CA GLU A 432 21.57 -11.12 19.05
C GLU A 432 21.77 -10.52 20.46
N VAL A 433 20.89 -9.61 20.88
CA VAL A 433 20.99 -8.99 22.21
C VAL A 433 20.71 -10.00 23.35
N TRP A 434 19.74 -10.91 23.19
CA TRP A 434 19.48 -11.94 24.19
C TRP A 434 20.66 -12.91 24.36
N ASN A 435 21.30 -13.30 23.26
CA ASN A 435 22.48 -14.15 23.28
C ASN A 435 23.68 -13.47 23.96
N ASP A 436 23.84 -12.16 23.77
CA ASP A 436 24.86 -11.36 24.47
C ASP A 436 24.55 -11.18 25.97
N LEU A 437 23.26 -11.17 26.34
CA LEU A 437 22.82 -11.04 27.73
C LEU A 437 22.99 -12.33 28.53
N HIS A 438 22.72 -13.49 27.90
CA HIS A 438 22.73 -14.80 28.56
C HIS A 438 24.01 -15.09 29.38
N PRO A 439 25.25 -14.94 28.84
CA PRO A 439 26.46 -15.21 29.62
C PRO A 439 26.67 -14.19 30.76
N LYS A 440 26.18 -12.96 30.61
CA LYS A 440 26.28 -11.92 31.66
C LYS A 440 25.43 -12.29 32.89
N LEU A 441 24.36 -13.08 32.72
CA LEU A 441 23.57 -13.60 33.83
C LEU A 441 24.34 -14.64 34.65
N SER A 442 25.20 -15.45 34.04
CA SER A 442 25.99 -16.46 34.78
C SER A 442 26.96 -15.81 35.79
N CYS A 443 27.43 -14.60 35.50
CA CYS A 443 28.22 -13.80 36.45
C CYS A 443 27.43 -13.30 37.67
N LEU A 444 26.09 -13.30 37.64
CA LEU A 444 25.24 -12.93 38.79
C LEU A 444 25.19 -14.01 39.86
N PHE A 445 25.27 -15.27 39.45
CA PHE A 445 25.06 -16.44 40.32
C PHE A 445 26.37 -17.16 40.68
N GLY A 446 27.47 -16.86 39.98
CA GLY A 446 28.78 -17.47 40.18
C GLY A 446 29.60 -16.84 41.31
N SER A 447 29.16 -17.01 42.56
CA SER A 447 30.00 -16.90 43.77
C SER A 447 29.31 -17.60 44.95
N SER A 448 29.12 -18.91 44.85
CA SER A 448 28.96 -19.78 46.00
C SER A 448 30.06 -20.85 45.95
N ASN A 449 31.10 -20.61 46.76
CA ASN A 449 32.15 -21.51 47.24
C ASN A 449 32.44 -22.82 46.48
N GLY A 450 33.68 -22.94 46.02
CA GLY A 450 34.29 -24.21 45.71
C GLY A 450 34.39 -25.10 46.95
N THR A 451 34.08 -26.38 46.75
CA THR A 451 34.57 -27.49 47.56
C THR A 451 35.02 -28.60 46.63
N SER A 452 36.33 -28.81 46.64
CA SER A 452 37.08 -30.03 46.34
C SER A 452 36.33 -31.18 45.64
N SER A 453 36.72 -31.48 44.41
CA SER A 453 36.83 -32.87 43.97
C SER A 453 38.28 -33.11 43.53
N THR A 454 39.02 -33.71 44.47
CA THR A 454 40.33 -34.32 44.30
C THR A 454 40.36 -35.20 43.05
N ARG A 455 41.29 -34.90 42.15
CA ARG A 455 41.55 -35.71 40.95
C ARG A 455 42.99 -36.23 41.02
N THR A 456 43.14 -37.54 41.21
CA THR A 456 44.32 -38.34 40.82
C THR A 456 44.02 -39.83 41.07
N PRO A 457 44.66 -40.78 40.36
CA PRO A 457 44.89 -40.86 38.92
C PRO A 457 44.44 -42.23 38.34
N ALA A 458 44.64 -42.41 37.03
CA ALA A 458 44.33 -43.60 36.25
C ALA A 458 44.93 -44.91 36.82
N GLY A 459 44.17 -45.99 36.68
CA GLY A 459 44.55 -47.38 36.96
C GLY A 459 43.73 -48.32 36.06
N GLU A 460 44.40 -49.33 35.55
CA GLU A 460 44.15 -50.11 34.33
C GLU A 460 43.04 -51.17 34.41
N HIS A 461 42.77 -51.74 33.20
CA HIS A 461 42.34 -53.12 32.87
C HIS A 461 40.87 -53.34 32.46
N PRO A 462 40.56 -54.44 31.73
CA PRO A 462 41.19 -54.93 30.50
C PRO A 462 40.12 -55.29 29.42
N THR A 463 40.54 -55.51 28.17
CA THR A 463 39.77 -56.27 27.16
C THR A 463 39.58 -57.73 27.59
N PRO A 464 38.46 -58.37 27.24
CA PRO A 464 38.53 -59.43 26.22
C PRO A 464 37.27 -59.51 25.30
N VAL A 465 37.47 -59.65 23.98
CA VAL A 465 37.34 -60.89 23.17
C VAL A 465 35.95 -61.08 22.53
N THR A 466 36.00 -61.05 21.21
CA THR A 466 35.05 -61.47 20.18
C THR A 466 34.54 -62.91 20.35
N LEU A 467 33.26 -63.19 20.07
CA LEU A 467 32.83 -64.43 19.41
C LEU A 467 31.58 -64.16 18.55
N VAL A 468 31.57 -64.79 17.38
CA VAL A 468 30.69 -64.58 16.21
C VAL A 468 29.46 -65.52 16.28
N PRO A 469 28.61 -65.69 15.24
CA PRO A 469 27.15 -65.63 15.34
C PRO A 469 26.48 -67.02 15.34
N ASN A 470 25.16 -67.05 15.53
CA ASN A 470 24.25 -68.00 14.88
C ASN A 470 22.86 -67.38 14.77
#